data_AF-A0A7W5Y006-F1
#
_entry.id   AF-A0A7W5Y006-F1
#
_cell.length_a   1.000
_cell.length_b   1.000
_cell.length_c   1.000
_cell.angle_alpha   90.00
_cell.angle_beta   90.00
_cell.angle_gamma   90.00
#
_symmetry.space_group_name_H-M   'P 1'
#
loop_
_entity.id
_entity.type
_entity.pdbx_description
1 polymer ?
#
loop_
_entity_poly.entity_id
_entity_poly.type
_entity_poly.pdbx_seq_one_letter_code
_entity_poly.pdbx_strand_id
1 'polypeptide(L)'
;MIGASIETTLELWASSLREVKGRMSGLFTQERVAASANLFLDGLLGDERRKTGWMRAEAAGDPGPWRQQAILGRGHWDADALRDIVRVYALETLADDDAVLVIDETGFLKQGKASCGVGRQYTGSAGKITNCQIGVFASYVSRHGHAFIDRVLYLPKAWTDDRDRMAKAHVPDKVGFLTKPALALTMIEQAIASQAPFSWVAADSVYGRH
;
A
#
# COMPACT_ATOMS: atom_id res chain seq x y z
N MET A 1 -1.87 29.80 15.99
CA MET A 1 -0.90 28.73 16.25
C MET A 1 0.44 29.18 15.75
N ILE A 2 1.44 29.28 16.63
CA ILE A 2 2.84 29.43 16.22
C ILE A 2 3.26 28.05 15.70
N GLY A 3 3.61 27.94 14.42
CA GLY A 3 4.07 26.68 13.85
C GLY A 3 5.32 26.20 14.58
N ALA A 4 5.45 24.88 14.77
CA ALA A 4 6.69 24.30 15.27
C ALA A 4 7.87 24.73 14.40
N SER A 5 9.07 24.87 14.97
CA SER A 5 10.26 25.17 14.16
C SER A 5 10.50 24.04 13.15
N ILE A 6 11.27 24.35 12.11
CA ILE A 6 11.69 23.34 11.13
C ILE A 6 12.47 22.22 11.83
N GLU A 7 13.36 22.54 12.79
CA GLU A 7 14.08 21.51 13.54
C GLU A 7 13.14 20.60 14.33
N THR A 8 12.20 21.18 15.10
CA THR A 8 11.24 20.39 15.88
C THR A 8 10.38 19.50 14.97
N THR A 9 9.98 20.01 13.81
CA THR A 9 9.22 19.23 12.83
C THR A 9 10.07 18.06 12.31
N LEU A 10 11.31 18.31 11.88
CA LEU A 10 12.21 17.26 11.40
C LEU A 10 12.51 16.19 12.46
N GLU A 11 12.69 16.60 13.72
CA GLU A 11 12.90 15.67 14.83
C GLU A 11 11.68 14.77 15.08
N LEU A 12 10.47 15.35 15.05
CA LEU A 12 9.22 14.60 15.14
C LEU A 12 9.10 13.59 14.00
N TRP A 13 9.29 14.04 12.75
CA TRP A 13 9.27 13.15 11.58
C TRP A 13 10.28 12.02 11.68
N ALA A 14 11.52 12.32 12.06
CA ALA A 14 12.56 11.31 12.21
C ALA A 14 12.24 10.32 13.33
N SER A 15 11.66 10.78 14.44
CA SER A 15 11.23 9.93 15.56
C SER A 15 10.08 9.02 15.15
N SER A 16 9.04 9.57 14.53
CA SER A 16 7.89 8.83 13.98
C SER A 16 8.32 7.78 12.97
N LEU A 17 9.23 8.11 12.05
CA LEU A 17 9.76 7.14 11.08
C LEU A 17 10.55 6.02 11.75
N ARG A 18 11.38 6.33 12.77
CA ARG A 18 12.10 5.30 13.54
C ARG A 18 11.14 4.37 14.28
N GLU A 19 10.08 4.90 14.84
CA GLU A 19 9.06 4.12 15.53
C GLU A 19 8.37 3.13 14.60
N VAL A 20 7.89 3.60 13.44
CA VAL A 20 7.24 2.72 12.44
C VAL A 20 8.20 1.62 11.96
N LYS A 21 9.47 1.98 11.70
CA LYS A 21 10.52 1.01 11.36
C LYS A 21 10.77 -0.03 12.45
N GLY A 22 10.69 0.38 13.72
CA GLY A 22 10.75 -0.51 14.87
C GLY A 22 9.59 -1.51 14.85
N ARG A 23 8.35 -1.02 14.64
CA ARG A 23 7.15 -1.86 14.61
C ARG A 23 7.17 -2.88 13.46
N MET A 24 7.59 -2.48 12.25
CA MET A 24 7.67 -3.40 11.11
C MET A 24 8.79 -4.43 11.21
N SER A 25 9.81 -4.22 12.07
CA SER A 25 10.98 -5.11 12.14
C SER A 25 10.60 -6.56 12.45
N GLY A 26 9.56 -6.77 13.27
CA GLY A 26 9.05 -8.10 13.64
C GLY A 26 8.43 -8.89 12.49
N LEU A 27 8.15 -8.26 11.34
CA LEU A 27 7.66 -8.94 10.14
C LEU A 27 8.75 -9.71 9.40
N PHE A 28 10.02 -9.43 9.69
CA PHE A 28 11.14 -10.01 8.99
C PHE A 28 11.85 -11.01 9.90
N THR A 29 12.08 -12.22 9.40
CA THR A 29 12.68 -13.31 10.19
C THR A 29 14.13 -13.02 10.61
N GLN A 30 14.82 -12.10 9.94
CA GLN A 30 16.24 -11.81 10.17
C GLN A 30 16.47 -10.31 10.26
N GLU A 31 17.26 -9.87 11.24
CA GLU A 31 17.58 -8.46 11.45
C GLU A 31 18.16 -7.79 10.20
N ARG A 32 19.02 -8.50 9.44
CA ARG A 32 19.56 -7.98 8.18
C ARG A 32 18.51 -7.71 7.11
N VAL A 33 17.39 -8.46 7.12
CA VAL A 33 16.27 -8.25 6.20
C VAL A 33 15.43 -7.07 6.67
N ALA A 34 15.16 -6.96 7.97
CA ALA A 34 14.53 -5.77 8.56
C ALA A 34 15.31 -4.49 8.26
N ALA A 35 16.65 -4.53 8.42
CA ALA A 35 17.52 -3.41 8.08
C ALA A 35 17.44 -3.05 6.59
N SER A 36 17.45 -4.04 5.70
CA SER A 36 17.29 -3.79 4.26
C SER A 36 15.90 -3.22 3.91
N ALA A 37 14.83 -3.64 4.59
CA ALA A 37 13.50 -3.07 4.43
C ALA A 37 13.41 -1.63 4.95
N ASN A 38 14.08 -1.32 6.05
CA ASN A 38 14.18 0.04 6.58
C ASN A 38 14.92 0.97 5.61
N LEU A 39 16.04 0.51 5.04
CA LEU A 39 16.78 1.24 4.00
C LEU A 39 15.97 1.36 2.70
N PHE A 40 15.14 0.36 2.38
CA PHE A 40 14.22 0.45 1.26
C PHE A 40 13.21 1.60 1.46
N LEU A 41 12.65 1.73 2.67
CA LEU A 41 11.73 2.80 3.02
C LEU A 41 12.43 4.17 2.99
N ASP A 42 13.65 4.27 3.52
CA ASP A 42 14.46 5.49 3.40
C ASP A 42 14.68 5.88 1.96
N GLY A 43 15.08 4.91 1.12
CA GLY A 43 15.26 5.12 -0.29
C GLY A 43 13.95 5.46 -1.02
N LEU A 44 12.76 5.18 -0.49
CA LEU A 44 11.50 5.66 -1.05
C LEU A 44 11.20 7.13 -0.66
N LEU A 45 11.52 7.50 0.57
CA LEU A 45 11.26 8.83 1.13
C LEU A 45 12.36 9.86 0.80
N GLY A 46 13.54 9.40 0.38
CA GLY A 46 14.66 10.26 -0.01
C GLY A 46 14.44 11.02 -1.32
N ASP A 47 15.41 11.86 -1.67
CA ASP A 47 15.32 12.78 -2.82
C ASP A 47 15.57 12.12 -4.18
N GLU A 48 15.79 10.81 -4.24
CA GLU A 48 16.14 10.14 -5.49
C GLU A 48 14.98 10.22 -6.50
N ARG A 49 15.19 10.99 -7.58
CA ARG A 49 14.20 11.23 -8.63
C ARG A 49 13.66 9.95 -9.29
N ARG A 50 14.47 8.89 -9.37
CA ARG A 50 14.09 7.60 -9.94
C ARG A 50 14.33 6.50 -8.91
N LYS A 51 13.27 5.83 -8.49
CA LYS A 51 13.33 4.74 -7.50
C LYS A 51 13.49 3.38 -8.21
N THR A 52 14.58 3.19 -8.94
CA THR A 52 14.89 1.86 -9.52
C THR A 52 15.52 0.96 -8.46
N GLY A 53 15.59 -0.35 -8.72
CA GLY A 53 16.26 -1.28 -7.80
C GLY A 53 17.75 -0.95 -7.60
N TRP A 54 18.40 -0.41 -8.63
CA TRP A 54 19.80 0.01 -8.56
C TRP A 54 19.97 1.30 -7.76
N MET A 55 19.18 2.34 -8.05
CA MET A 55 19.26 3.63 -7.34
C MET A 55 18.93 3.50 -5.86
N ARG A 56 17.98 2.63 -5.49
CA ARG A 56 17.72 2.32 -4.07
C ARG A 56 18.89 1.58 -3.42
N ALA A 57 19.56 0.70 -4.15
CA ALA A 57 20.72 -0.02 -3.62
C ALA A 57 21.90 0.93 -3.39
N GLU A 58 22.16 1.85 -4.33
CA GLU A 58 23.17 2.90 -4.15
C GLU A 58 22.83 3.79 -2.94
N ALA A 59 21.58 4.24 -2.80
CA ALA A 59 21.14 5.04 -1.65
C ALA A 59 21.28 4.26 -0.32
N ALA A 60 21.08 2.94 -0.34
CA ALA A 60 21.27 2.06 0.81
C ALA A 60 22.74 1.69 1.08
N GLY A 61 23.68 2.06 0.22
CA GLY A 61 25.08 1.64 0.29
C GLY A 61 25.33 0.17 -0.03
N ASP A 62 24.38 -0.49 -0.71
CA ASP A 62 24.50 -1.89 -1.11
C ASP A 62 25.44 -2.06 -2.33
N PRO A 63 26.23 -3.15 -2.41
CA PRO A 63 27.14 -3.40 -3.54
C PRO A 63 26.40 -3.78 -4.84
N GLY A 64 25.08 -3.88 -4.80
CA GLY A 64 24.24 -4.22 -5.94
C GLY A 64 22.76 -4.36 -5.56
N PRO A 65 21.86 -4.54 -6.55
CA PRO A 65 20.43 -4.39 -6.37
C PRO A 65 19.76 -5.55 -5.61
N TRP A 66 20.49 -6.63 -5.37
CA TRP A 66 19.93 -7.91 -4.94
C TRP A 66 19.25 -7.86 -3.58
N ARG A 67 19.79 -7.09 -2.63
CA ARG A 67 19.21 -6.94 -1.28
C ARG A 67 17.86 -6.22 -1.34
N GLN A 68 17.83 -5.09 -2.05
CA GLN A 68 16.61 -4.32 -2.29
C GLN A 68 15.57 -5.10 -3.12
N GLN A 69 16.01 -5.90 -4.09
CA GLN A 69 15.12 -6.78 -4.87
C GLN A 69 14.58 -7.94 -4.03
N ALA A 70 15.37 -8.45 -3.08
CA ALA A 70 14.93 -9.54 -2.23
C ALA A 70 13.72 -9.12 -1.39
N ILE A 71 13.68 -7.89 -0.85
CA ILE A 71 12.51 -7.37 -0.12
C ILE A 71 11.22 -7.47 -0.94
N LEU A 72 11.29 -7.23 -2.26
CA LEU A 72 10.09 -7.18 -3.10
C LEU A 72 9.71 -8.50 -3.78
N GLY A 73 10.66 -9.41 -3.99
CA GLY A 73 10.41 -10.57 -4.86
C GLY A 73 11.05 -11.88 -4.45
N ARG A 74 11.87 -11.93 -3.38
CA ARG A 74 12.52 -13.18 -2.92
C ARG A 74 12.42 -13.42 -1.41
N GLY A 75 12.10 -12.39 -0.64
CA GLY A 75 11.86 -12.46 0.79
C GLY A 75 10.44 -12.91 1.08
N HIS A 76 10.26 -13.58 2.21
CA HIS A 76 8.97 -13.95 2.73
C HIS A 76 8.64 -13.04 3.92
N TRP A 77 7.67 -12.15 3.74
CA TRP A 77 7.11 -11.29 4.78
C TRP A 77 5.64 -11.04 4.46
N ASP A 78 4.86 -10.77 5.49
CA ASP A 78 3.41 -10.61 5.35
C ASP A 78 3.04 -9.16 5.08
N ALA A 79 2.55 -8.92 3.86
CA ALA A 79 2.09 -7.63 3.40
C ALA A 79 0.82 -7.14 4.09
N ASP A 80 -0.06 -8.06 4.51
CA ASP A 80 -1.31 -7.77 5.19
C ASP A 80 -1.03 -7.45 6.66
N ALA A 81 -0.07 -8.14 7.28
CA ALA A 81 0.42 -7.81 8.62
C ALA A 81 1.10 -6.41 8.66
N LEU A 82 1.85 -6.03 7.62
CA LEU A 82 2.37 -4.65 7.51
C LEU A 82 1.24 -3.62 7.41
N ARG A 83 0.20 -3.92 6.62
CA ARG A 83 -1.00 -3.07 6.56
C ARG A 83 -1.62 -2.92 7.95
N ASP A 84 -1.75 -3.98 8.73
CA ASP A 84 -2.32 -3.90 10.08
C ASP A 84 -1.48 -3.04 11.03
N ILE A 85 -0.14 -3.14 10.95
CA ILE A 85 0.77 -2.26 11.69
C ILE A 85 0.55 -0.79 11.29
N VAL A 86 0.46 -0.50 9.98
CA VAL A 86 0.22 0.86 9.47
C VAL A 86 -1.15 1.38 9.91
N ARG A 87 -2.20 0.55 9.87
CA ARG A 87 -3.55 0.90 10.34
C ARG A 87 -3.53 1.27 11.81
N VAL A 88 -2.96 0.43 12.67
CA VAL A 88 -2.85 0.71 14.11
C VAL A 88 -2.09 2.01 14.36
N TYR A 89 -0.93 2.17 13.73
CA TYR A 89 -0.11 3.38 13.85
C TYR A 89 -0.86 4.65 13.43
N ALA A 90 -1.60 4.61 12.31
CA ALA A 90 -2.40 5.73 11.86
C ALA A 90 -3.52 6.07 12.85
N LEU A 91 -4.24 5.06 13.36
CA LEU A 91 -5.37 5.25 14.26
C LEU A 91 -4.97 5.80 15.64
N GLU A 92 -3.76 5.53 16.12
CA GLU A 92 -3.25 6.12 17.38
C GLU A 92 -3.28 7.66 17.39
N THR A 93 -3.24 8.29 16.21
CA THR A 93 -3.25 9.75 16.08
C THR A 93 -4.46 10.29 15.35
N LEU A 94 -5.08 9.49 14.48
CA LEU A 94 -6.19 9.94 13.65
C LEU A 94 -7.56 9.55 14.18
N ALA A 95 -7.66 8.53 15.06
CA ALA A 95 -8.94 7.96 15.48
C ALA A 95 -9.91 9.02 16.02
N ASP A 96 -11.12 9.03 15.47
CA ASP A 96 -12.20 9.93 15.84
C ASP A 96 -13.54 9.25 15.51
N ASP A 97 -14.56 9.41 16.36
CA ASP A 97 -15.88 8.80 16.15
C ASP A 97 -16.58 9.34 14.90
N ASP A 98 -16.30 10.61 14.52
CA ASP A 98 -16.85 11.27 13.34
C ASP A 98 -16.01 11.04 12.07
N ALA A 99 -15.01 10.15 12.13
CA ALA A 99 -14.17 9.86 10.97
C ALA A 99 -14.97 9.26 9.80
N VAL A 100 -14.39 9.42 8.60
CA VAL A 100 -14.90 8.89 7.34
C VAL A 100 -13.90 7.89 6.77
N LEU A 101 -14.38 6.70 6.44
CA LEU A 101 -13.63 5.73 5.65
C LEU A 101 -13.87 6.00 4.16
N VAL A 102 -12.85 6.49 3.47
CA VAL A 102 -12.93 6.82 2.04
C VAL A 102 -12.35 5.68 1.21
N ILE A 103 -13.17 5.12 0.32
CA ILE A 103 -12.75 4.07 -0.62
C ILE A 103 -12.65 4.65 -2.03
N ASP A 104 -11.51 4.45 -2.67
CA ASP A 104 -11.30 4.84 -4.06
C ASP A 104 -10.34 3.86 -4.76
N GLU A 105 -10.40 3.84 -6.09
CA GLU A 105 -9.41 3.13 -6.89
C GLU A 105 -8.39 4.07 -7.50
N THR A 106 -7.16 3.58 -7.67
CA THR A 106 -6.18 4.25 -8.51
C THR A 106 -5.51 3.28 -9.46
N GLY A 107 -5.33 3.73 -10.70
CA GLY A 107 -4.69 2.96 -11.73
C GLY A 107 -3.23 3.35 -11.94
N PHE A 108 -2.38 2.33 -11.96
CA PHE A 108 -0.94 2.44 -12.19
C PHE A 108 -0.62 2.02 -13.61
N LEU A 109 -0.14 2.96 -14.42
CA LEU A 109 0.23 2.69 -15.81
C LEU A 109 1.32 1.64 -15.90
N LYS A 110 1.17 0.70 -16.84
CA LYS A 110 2.12 -0.38 -17.05
C LYS A 110 2.34 -0.64 -18.52
N GLN A 111 3.56 -1.08 -18.83
CA GLN A 111 3.91 -1.67 -20.11
C GLN A 111 4.04 -3.20 -19.96
N GLY A 112 3.64 -3.94 -20.99
CA GLY A 112 3.70 -5.40 -21.00
C GLY A 112 2.53 -6.11 -20.30
N LYS A 113 2.64 -7.44 -20.19
CA LYS A 113 1.56 -8.34 -19.74
C LYS A 113 1.86 -9.11 -18.44
N ALA A 114 3.08 -9.00 -17.93
CA ALA A 114 3.60 -9.84 -16.84
C ALA A 114 3.28 -9.32 -15.44
N SER A 115 3.06 -8.01 -15.25
CA SER A 115 2.72 -7.47 -13.93
C SER A 115 1.34 -7.98 -13.48
N CYS A 116 1.25 -8.54 -12.27
CA CYS A 116 0.02 -9.08 -11.69
C CYS A 116 -1.17 -8.13 -11.83
N GLY A 117 -2.32 -8.59 -12.32
CA GLY A 117 -3.52 -7.75 -12.49
C GLY A 117 -3.44 -6.69 -13.60
N VAL A 118 -2.37 -6.65 -14.41
CA VAL A 118 -2.27 -5.68 -15.52
C VAL A 118 -3.21 -6.02 -16.67
N GLY A 119 -4.02 -5.06 -17.09
CA GLY A 119 -4.90 -5.23 -18.24
C GLY A 119 -5.36 -3.90 -18.81
N ARG A 120 -5.99 -3.94 -19.98
CA ARG A 120 -6.64 -2.75 -20.56
C ARG A 120 -7.89 -2.41 -19.76
N GLN A 121 -7.83 -1.33 -19.01
CA GLN A 121 -8.90 -0.88 -18.13
C GLN A 121 -8.98 0.64 -18.18
N TYR A 122 -10.15 1.20 -17.87
CA TYR A 122 -10.25 2.64 -17.64
C TYR A 122 -9.49 2.99 -16.36
N THR A 123 -8.63 4.00 -16.42
CA THR A 123 -7.96 4.56 -15.24
C THR A 123 -8.12 6.07 -15.24
N GLY A 124 -8.60 6.62 -14.12
CA GLY A 124 -8.76 8.06 -13.93
C GLY A 124 -7.45 8.82 -14.16
N SER A 125 -6.31 8.24 -13.73
CA SER A 125 -4.98 8.84 -13.88
C SER A 125 -4.55 9.13 -15.32
N ALA A 126 -5.14 8.45 -16.31
CA ALA A 126 -4.87 8.68 -17.73
C ALA A 126 -6.10 9.16 -18.53
N GLY A 127 -7.27 9.25 -17.89
CA GLY A 127 -8.53 9.64 -18.52
C GLY A 127 -8.99 8.74 -19.68
N LYS A 128 -8.46 7.52 -19.79
CA LYS A 128 -8.72 6.62 -20.92
C LYS A 128 -8.52 5.15 -20.56
N ILE A 129 -9.02 4.28 -21.44
CA ILE A 129 -8.70 2.85 -21.38
C ILE A 129 -7.26 2.64 -21.85
N THR A 130 -6.43 2.14 -20.96
CA THR A 130 -5.02 1.82 -21.24
C THR A 130 -4.57 0.65 -20.38
N ASN A 131 -3.38 0.14 -20.65
CA ASN A 131 -2.81 -0.95 -19.89
C ASN A 131 -2.36 -0.44 -18.51
N CYS A 132 -3.01 -0.92 -17.45
CA CYS A 132 -2.72 -0.53 -16.08
C CYS A 132 -3.05 -1.66 -15.09
N GLN A 133 -2.45 -1.57 -13.91
CA GLN A 133 -2.95 -2.23 -12.70
C GLN A 133 -3.95 -1.28 -12.02
N ILE A 134 -4.90 -1.81 -11.27
CA ILE A 134 -5.80 -1.01 -10.43
C ILE A 134 -5.66 -1.51 -9.00
N GLY A 135 -5.41 -0.60 -8.06
CA GLY A 135 -5.55 -0.88 -6.64
C GLY A 135 -6.80 -0.20 -6.10
N VAL A 136 -7.52 -0.86 -5.20
CA VAL A 136 -8.56 -0.29 -4.35
C VAL A 136 -7.92 0.06 -3.01
N PHE A 137 -8.16 1.26 -2.51
CA PHE A 137 -7.52 1.80 -1.32
C PHE A 137 -8.57 2.30 -0.34
N ALA A 138 -8.29 2.12 0.95
CA ALA A 138 -9.05 2.78 2.02
C ALA A 138 -8.20 3.86 2.67
N SER A 139 -8.70 5.09 2.65
CA SER A 139 -8.15 6.19 3.42
C SER A 139 -9.03 6.47 4.63
N TYR A 140 -8.41 6.53 5.80
CA TYR A 140 -9.05 6.99 7.02
C TYR A 140 -8.90 8.50 7.10
N VAL A 141 -10.02 9.23 7.26
CA VAL A 141 -10.05 10.69 7.26
C VAL A 141 -10.76 11.18 8.51
N SER A 142 -10.12 12.04 9.28
CA SER A 142 -10.70 12.71 10.44
C SER A 142 -10.27 14.17 10.51
N ARG A 143 -10.75 14.90 11.53
CA ARG A 143 -10.28 16.26 11.81
C ARG A 143 -8.78 16.34 12.16
N HIS A 144 -8.16 15.21 12.48
CA HIS A 144 -6.73 15.13 12.82
C HIS A 144 -5.83 14.95 11.60
N GLY A 145 -6.39 14.57 10.45
CA GLY A 145 -5.65 14.31 9.23
C GLY A 145 -6.20 13.12 8.46
N HIS A 146 -5.37 12.55 7.59
CA HIS A 146 -5.74 11.38 6.82
C HIS A 146 -4.54 10.50 6.52
N ALA A 147 -4.79 9.20 6.37
CA ALA A 147 -3.79 8.21 5.98
C ALA A 147 -4.44 7.06 5.22
N PHE A 148 -3.66 6.34 4.41
CA PHE A 148 -4.09 5.05 3.88
C PHE A 148 -3.98 3.98 4.97
N ILE A 149 -5.05 3.23 5.19
CA ILE A 149 -5.11 2.17 6.19
C ILE A 149 -5.34 0.78 5.58
N ASP A 150 -5.65 0.71 4.29
CA ASP A 150 -5.85 -0.55 3.59
C ASP A 150 -5.59 -0.43 2.08
N ARG A 151 -5.24 -1.55 1.45
CA ARG A 151 -5.00 -1.68 0.00
C ARG A 151 -5.31 -3.08 -0.49
N VAL A 152 -5.91 -3.18 -1.67
CA VAL A 152 -6.06 -4.45 -2.40
C VAL A 152 -5.80 -4.25 -3.88
N LEU A 153 -5.05 -5.17 -4.50
CA LEU A 153 -4.88 -5.19 -5.95
C LEU A 153 -6.13 -5.80 -6.59
N TYR A 154 -6.77 -5.07 -7.49
CA TYR A 154 -7.88 -5.61 -8.28
C TYR A 154 -7.35 -6.50 -9.41
N LEU A 155 -7.83 -7.75 -9.47
CA LEU A 155 -7.56 -8.68 -10.56
C LEU A 155 -8.76 -8.74 -11.50
N PRO A 156 -8.62 -8.28 -12.77
CA PRO A 156 -9.68 -8.40 -13.75
C PRO A 156 -10.07 -9.86 -13.99
N LYS A 157 -11.31 -10.11 -14.43
CA LYS A 157 -11.78 -11.46 -14.74
C LYS A 157 -10.86 -12.24 -15.70
N ALA A 158 -10.35 -11.55 -16.73
CA ALA A 158 -9.38 -12.13 -17.68
C ALA A 158 -8.04 -12.56 -17.04
N TRP A 159 -7.70 -12.10 -15.83
CA TRP A 159 -6.59 -12.63 -15.04
C TRP A 159 -7.00 -13.86 -14.25
N THR A 160 -8.14 -13.80 -13.56
CA THR A 160 -8.60 -14.89 -12.69
C THR A 160 -9.06 -16.13 -13.46
N ASP A 161 -9.40 -15.95 -14.74
CA ASP A 161 -9.74 -17.03 -15.68
C ASP A 161 -8.48 -17.71 -16.27
N ASP A 162 -7.26 -17.17 -16.04
CA ASP A 162 -5.99 -17.70 -16.55
C ASP A 162 -5.06 -18.12 -15.40
N ARG A 163 -5.21 -19.38 -14.96
CA ARG A 163 -4.47 -19.94 -13.81
C ARG A 163 -2.97 -20.02 -14.04
N ASP A 164 -2.53 -20.32 -15.26
CA ASP A 164 -1.10 -20.36 -15.61
C ASP A 164 -0.46 -18.99 -15.48
N ARG A 165 -1.17 -17.93 -15.90
CA ARG A 165 -0.71 -16.56 -15.76
C ARG A 165 -0.69 -16.11 -14.31
N MET A 166 -1.69 -16.48 -13.51
CA MET A 166 -1.70 -16.22 -12.06
C MET A 166 -0.52 -16.88 -11.36
N ALA A 167 -0.24 -18.16 -11.66
CA ALA A 167 0.87 -18.90 -11.09
C ALA A 167 2.23 -18.26 -11.45
N LYS A 168 2.43 -17.86 -12.71
CA LYS A 168 3.65 -17.14 -13.17
C LYS A 168 3.86 -15.79 -12.47
N ALA A 169 2.78 -15.16 -12.01
CA ALA A 169 2.83 -13.92 -11.24
C ALA A 169 2.80 -14.14 -9.72
N HIS A 170 2.87 -15.40 -9.27
CA HIS A 170 2.83 -15.80 -7.86
C HIS A 170 1.57 -15.35 -7.11
N VAL A 171 0.42 -15.30 -7.80
CA VAL A 171 -0.86 -15.03 -7.14
C VAL A 171 -1.28 -16.27 -6.33
N PRO A 172 -1.67 -16.13 -5.05
CA PRO A 172 -2.13 -17.27 -4.26
C PRO A 172 -3.36 -17.95 -4.88
N ASP A 173 -3.40 -19.28 -4.82
CA ASP A 173 -4.44 -20.10 -5.50
C ASP A 173 -5.88 -19.77 -5.05
N LYS A 174 -6.02 -19.36 -3.77
CA LYS A 174 -7.31 -18.97 -3.17
C LYS A 174 -7.89 -17.68 -3.75
N VAL A 175 -7.10 -16.90 -4.47
CA VAL A 175 -7.57 -15.64 -5.06
C VAL A 175 -8.48 -15.96 -6.24
N GLY A 176 -9.72 -15.49 -6.15
CA GLY A 176 -10.72 -15.55 -7.22
C GLY A 176 -11.09 -14.15 -7.72
N PHE A 177 -12.02 -14.11 -8.68
CA PHE A 177 -12.58 -12.83 -9.14
C PHE A 177 -13.44 -12.19 -8.05
N LEU A 178 -13.17 -10.92 -7.75
CA LEU A 178 -14.02 -10.06 -6.93
C LEU A 178 -14.20 -8.73 -7.65
N THR A 179 -15.41 -8.18 -7.64
CA THR A 179 -15.66 -6.83 -8.14
C THR A 179 -15.02 -5.80 -7.22
N LYS A 180 -14.73 -4.59 -7.73
CA LYS A 180 -14.18 -3.52 -6.87
C LYS A 180 -15.10 -3.22 -5.66
N PRO A 181 -16.44 -3.21 -5.80
CA PRO A 181 -17.31 -2.99 -4.64
C PRO A 181 -17.33 -4.17 -3.66
N ALA A 182 -17.14 -5.41 -4.13
CA ALA A 182 -16.92 -6.53 -3.22
C ALA A 182 -15.61 -6.38 -2.43
N LEU A 183 -14.53 -5.92 -3.09
CA LEU A 183 -13.26 -5.60 -2.41
C LEU A 183 -13.44 -4.48 -1.38
N ALA A 184 -14.15 -3.41 -1.74
CA ALA A 184 -14.46 -2.31 -0.83
C ALA A 184 -15.23 -2.80 0.41
N LEU A 185 -16.24 -3.65 0.21
CA LEU A 185 -16.99 -4.24 1.32
C LEU A 185 -16.08 -5.04 2.25
N THR A 186 -15.20 -5.89 1.72
CA THR A 186 -14.23 -6.62 2.53
C THR A 186 -13.31 -5.69 3.32
N MET A 187 -12.87 -4.57 2.74
CA MET A 187 -12.04 -3.58 3.44
C MET A 187 -12.81 -2.87 4.57
N ILE A 188 -14.10 -2.57 4.35
CA ILE A 188 -14.98 -2.01 5.38
C ILE A 188 -15.19 -3.02 6.52
N GLU A 189 -15.48 -4.28 6.19
CA GLU A 189 -15.62 -5.35 7.18
C GLU A 189 -14.35 -5.55 8.01
N GLN A 190 -13.17 -5.47 7.38
CA GLN A 190 -11.89 -5.54 8.07
C GLN A 190 -11.65 -4.34 8.99
N ALA A 191 -12.01 -3.12 8.56
CA ALA A 191 -11.92 -1.93 9.41
C ALA A 191 -12.80 -2.05 10.66
N ILE A 192 -14.04 -2.53 10.49
CA ILE A 192 -14.98 -2.80 11.59
C ILE A 192 -14.45 -3.89 12.52
N ALA A 193 -13.95 -5.00 11.96
CA ALA A 193 -13.38 -6.10 12.74
C ALA A 193 -12.13 -5.67 13.53
N SER A 194 -11.38 -4.70 13.01
CA SER A 194 -10.24 -4.07 13.72
C SER A 194 -10.65 -2.98 14.72
N GLN A 195 -11.95 -2.76 14.90
CA GLN A 195 -12.52 -1.75 15.81
C GLN A 195 -12.06 -0.32 15.48
N ALA A 196 -11.81 -0.01 14.21
CA ALA A 196 -11.53 1.36 13.79
C ALA A 196 -12.80 2.21 13.94
N PRO A 197 -12.78 3.32 14.71
CA PRO A 197 -13.94 4.17 14.86
C PRO A 197 -14.18 4.98 13.60
N PHE A 198 -15.40 4.96 13.05
CA PHE A 198 -15.84 5.83 11.96
C PHE A 198 -17.37 5.82 11.90
N SER A 199 -17.96 6.94 11.50
CA SER A 199 -19.42 7.08 11.37
C SER A 199 -19.92 6.95 9.93
N TRP A 200 -19.03 7.14 8.95
CA TRP A 200 -19.41 7.22 7.54
C TRP A 200 -18.42 6.48 6.64
N VAL A 201 -18.95 5.98 5.52
CA VAL A 201 -18.16 5.49 4.40
C VAL A 201 -18.46 6.38 3.19
N ALA A 202 -17.42 6.83 2.51
CA ALA A 202 -17.54 7.58 1.25
C ALA A 202 -16.81 6.82 0.14
N ALA A 203 -17.41 6.79 -1.06
CA ALA A 203 -16.80 6.18 -2.25
C ALA A 203 -17.30 6.88 -3.51
N ASP A 204 -16.57 6.73 -4.63
CA ASP A 204 -17.05 7.24 -5.92
C ASP A 204 -18.36 6.52 -6.33
N SER A 205 -19.16 7.21 -7.13
CA SER A 205 -20.40 6.76 -7.77
C SER A 205 -20.31 5.39 -8.44
N VAL A 206 -19.13 4.97 -8.91
CA VAL A 206 -18.89 3.63 -9.47
C VAL A 206 -19.23 2.53 -8.46
N TYR A 207 -19.04 2.76 -7.16
CA TYR A 207 -19.35 1.81 -6.09
C TYR A 207 -20.86 1.71 -5.79
N GLY A 208 -21.65 2.71 -6.18
CA GLY A 208 -23.11 2.71 -6.01
C GLY A 208 -23.90 2.15 -7.19
N ARG A 209 -23.22 1.62 -8.23
CA ARG A 209 -23.85 1.07 -9.44
C ARG A 209 -23.93 -0.46 -9.38
N HIS A 210 -24.60 -1.00 -8.37
CA HIS A 210 -24.87 -2.44 -8.28
C HIS A 210 -26.26 -2.71 -7.72
#